data_AF-A0A426W742-F1
#
_entry.id   AF-A0A426W742-F1
#
_cell.length_a   1.000
_cell.length_b   1.000
_cell.length_c   1.000
_cell.angle_alpha   90.00
_cell.angle_beta   90.00
_cell.angle_gamma   90.00
#
_symmetry.space_group_name_H-M   'P 1'
#
loop_
_entity.id
_entity.type
_entity.pdbx_description
1 polymer ?
#
loop_
_entity_poly.entity_id
_entity_poly.type
_entity_poly.pdbx_seq_one_letter_code
_entity_poly.pdbx_strand_id
1 'polypeptide(L)'
;MISLLLMAASVGMANSLECPPNTEALTTKDSQIPLDELEIRLKPLVRCELAEEAKGWMTLLKSKVQEISGEELVAKHKKTEMKAVEEALDALEDAKEAMEEVPEATKGESEPTAASQEEAETAVAEAHKQIKEVMGDQEETEDVVDSSIAKEVLEKSETEARVDSKSGKEILQDEKSATKQLDKIDTKELQDQETLKKVTDAAVQLADSKSEIRKSLLEHVNQLYAERTALIDRANLVINAFEEKGAAEEPITEYRQYIKAVSGLKVDVSDVDATSAALKGWFISKEGGLRWGKNIAIFFVTVLVFYFLSVIVGRAAERGFNASRHTSALLSDFLAKAISRGIIVLGVLIGLAALEVNIGPVLAVIGALGFVVAFALQSSLGNFASGILILLYRPFDVGDLVEVSGVLGKVSSMNLLSTHIKTPDNKSVIISNNAIWGNVITNATATNKRRVDMVFGIGYQDDVGKAQRIMEDILSSHELVLKDPEPVVRLHELADSSVNFVCRPWIRAENYWDVYWDVTRAVKERFDAEEISIPFPQRDVHLFTEQTAGTEILPDKNSS
;
A
#
# COMPACT_ATOMS: atom_id res chain seq x y z
N MET A 1 21.10 -29.58 -21.73
CA MET A 1 20.15 -30.14 -22.74
C MET A 1 18.76 -30.46 -22.17
N ILE A 2 18.54 -30.46 -20.85
CA ILE A 2 17.21 -30.66 -20.22
C ILE A 2 16.49 -29.31 -19.93
N SER A 3 17.22 -28.20 -19.89
CA SER A 3 16.62 -26.86 -19.65
C SER A 3 15.94 -26.22 -20.87
N LEU A 4 16.14 -26.77 -22.08
CA LEU A 4 15.54 -26.24 -23.31
C LEU A 4 14.19 -26.91 -23.67
N LEU A 5 13.91 -28.11 -23.11
CA LEU A 5 12.65 -28.81 -23.35
C LEU A 5 11.50 -28.34 -22.45
N LEU A 6 11.82 -27.69 -21.32
CA LEU A 6 10.82 -27.14 -20.40
C LEU A 6 10.31 -25.74 -20.80
N MET A 7 11.01 -25.02 -21.68
CA MET A 7 10.51 -23.77 -22.27
C MET A 7 9.62 -23.98 -23.50
N ALA A 8 9.62 -25.17 -24.10
CA ALA A 8 8.73 -25.50 -25.22
C ALA A 8 7.38 -26.08 -24.76
N ALA A 9 7.21 -26.35 -23.46
CA ALA A 9 5.98 -26.91 -22.88
C ALA A 9 5.08 -25.89 -22.17
N SER A 10 5.48 -24.61 -22.06
CA SER A 10 4.68 -23.55 -21.43
C SER A 10 3.99 -22.60 -22.42
N VAL A 11 4.21 -22.76 -23.74
CA VAL A 11 3.60 -21.91 -24.78
C VAL A 11 2.43 -22.61 -25.51
N GLY A 12 2.12 -23.86 -25.17
CA GLY A 12 1.19 -24.70 -25.95
C GLY A 12 -0.08 -25.17 -25.25
N MET A 13 -0.40 -24.73 -24.03
CA MET A 13 -1.61 -25.18 -23.30
C MET A 13 -2.24 -24.06 -22.47
N ALA A 14 -2.71 -23.00 -23.12
CA ALA A 14 -3.62 -22.05 -22.48
C ALA A 14 -4.40 -21.24 -23.52
N ASN A 15 -4.99 -21.89 -24.51
CA ASN A 15 -5.98 -21.21 -25.34
C ASN A 15 -7.02 -22.19 -25.85
N SER A 16 -8.28 -21.74 -25.82
CA SER A 16 -9.51 -22.43 -26.24
C SER A 16 -10.21 -23.33 -25.20
N LEU A 17 -10.61 -22.77 -24.05
CA LEU A 17 -11.99 -23.02 -23.61
C LEU A 17 -12.87 -22.11 -24.47
N GLU A 18 -13.28 -22.61 -25.64
CA GLU A 18 -14.29 -21.94 -26.46
C GLU A 18 -15.53 -21.77 -25.59
N CYS A 19 -16.00 -20.52 -25.47
CA CYS A 19 -17.30 -20.23 -24.85
C CYS A 19 -18.36 -21.12 -25.49
N PRO A 20 -19.36 -21.59 -24.73
CA PRO A 20 -20.49 -22.25 -25.34
C PRO A 20 -21.07 -21.34 -26.44
N PRO A 21 -21.36 -21.89 -27.63
CA PRO A 21 -21.94 -21.11 -28.71
C PRO A 21 -23.26 -20.49 -28.22
N ASN A 22 -23.43 -19.17 -28.40
CA ASN A 22 -24.52 -18.32 -27.90
C ASN A 22 -24.39 -17.75 -26.47
N THR A 23 -23.17 -17.54 -25.97
CA THR A 23 -22.98 -16.74 -24.75
C THR A 23 -23.14 -15.25 -25.10
N GLU A 24 -24.28 -14.65 -24.75
CA GLU A 24 -24.54 -13.21 -24.89
C GLU A 24 -24.26 -12.47 -23.57
N ALA A 25 -23.91 -11.19 -23.67
CA ALA A 25 -23.81 -10.32 -22.50
C ALA A 25 -25.18 -10.19 -21.80
N LEU A 26 -25.23 -10.55 -20.52
CA LEU A 26 -26.41 -10.57 -19.68
C LEU A 26 -26.62 -9.21 -19.01
N THR A 27 -25.54 -8.61 -18.50
CA THR A 27 -25.64 -7.37 -17.71
C THR A 27 -25.86 -6.13 -18.56
N THR A 28 -25.53 -6.17 -19.84
CA THR A 28 -25.74 -5.04 -20.78
C THR A 28 -27.20 -4.80 -21.15
N LYS A 29 -28.12 -5.70 -20.78
CA LYS A 29 -29.56 -5.54 -21.02
C LYS A 29 -30.17 -4.41 -20.19
N ASP A 30 -29.58 -4.10 -19.05
CA ASP A 30 -29.89 -2.94 -18.23
C ASP A 30 -28.61 -2.09 -18.12
N SER A 31 -28.52 -1.05 -18.93
CA SER A 31 -27.35 -0.16 -18.98
C SER A 31 -27.26 0.75 -17.75
N GLN A 32 -28.31 0.82 -16.92
CA GLN A 32 -28.39 1.68 -15.75
C GLN A 32 -28.18 0.94 -14.41
N ILE A 33 -27.87 -0.36 -14.42
CA ILE A 33 -27.62 -1.16 -13.20
C ILE A 33 -26.68 -0.43 -12.22
N PRO A 34 -27.00 -0.31 -10.92
CA PRO A 34 -26.11 0.25 -9.91
C PRO A 34 -24.75 -0.47 -9.83
N LEU A 35 -23.65 0.24 -9.54
CA LEU A 35 -22.29 -0.34 -9.54
C LEU A 35 -22.13 -1.50 -8.54
N ASP A 36 -22.74 -1.40 -7.37
CA ASP A 36 -22.75 -2.42 -6.31
C ASP A 36 -23.51 -3.68 -6.73
N GLU A 37 -24.66 -3.53 -7.38
CA GLU A 37 -25.42 -4.66 -7.92
C GLU A 37 -24.68 -5.34 -9.07
N LEU A 38 -24.06 -4.55 -9.95
CA LEU A 38 -23.24 -5.07 -11.04
C LEU A 38 -22.05 -5.89 -10.50
N GLU A 39 -21.33 -5.40 -9.49
CA GLU A 39 -20.21 -6.12 -8.88
C GLU A 39 -20.63 -7.51 -8.36
N ILE A 40 -21.81 -7.60 -7.73
CA ILE A 40 -22.35 -8.86 -7.22
C ILE A 40 -22.69 -9.82 -8.37
N ARG A 41 -23.28 -9.32 -9.46
CA ARG A 41 -23.65 -10.14 -10.63
C ARG A 41 -22.43 -10.64 -11.41
N LEU A 42 -21.28 -9.96 -11.33
CA LEU A 42 -20.05 -10.36 -12.01
C LEU A 42 -19.27 -11.47 -11.30
N LYS A 43 -19.35 -11.57 -9.97
CA LYS A 43 -18.64 -12.58 -9.16
C LYS A 43 -18.82 -14.05 -9.61
N PRO A 44 -20.04 -14.53 -9.93
CA PRO A 44 -20.25 -15.93 -10.34
C PRO A 44 -19.79 -16.23 -11.77
N LEU A 45 -19.56 -15.22 -12.61
CA LEU A 45 -19.24 -15.43 -14.02
C LEU A 45 -17.84 -16.05 -14.20
N VAL A 46 -17.72 -16.88 -15.23
CA VAL A 46 -16.44 -17.45 -15.66
C VAL A 46 -15.71 -16.50 -16.62
N ARG A 47 -14.40 -16.70 -16.80
CA ARG A 47 -13.55 -15.86 -17.66
C ARG A 47 -14.15 -15.65 -19.06
N CYS A 48 -14.72 -16.69 -19.66
CA CYS A 48 -15.26 -16.59 -21.01
C CYS A 48 -16.54 -15.73 -21.09
N GLU A 49 -17.44 -15.86 -20.11
CA GLU A 49 -18.64 -15.02 -20.00
C GLU A 49 -18.28 -13.55 -19.74
N LEU A 50 -17.27 -13.30 -18.89
CA LEU A 50 -16.75 -11.96 -18.64
C LEU A 50 -16.13 -11.31 -19.89
N ALA A 51 -15.59 -12.09 -20.83
CA ALA A 51 -15.08 -11.58 -22.09
C ALA A 51 -16.21 -11.02 -22.98
N GLU A 52 -17.33 -11.74 -23.07
CA GLU A 52 -18.51 -11.28 -23.83
C GLU A 52 -19.21 -10.11 -23.11
N GLU A 53 -19.27 -10.10 -21.78
CA GLU A 53 -19.73 -8.94 -21.01
C GLU A 53 -18.86 -7.71 -21.28
N ALA A 54 -17.53 -7.83 -21.18
CA ALA A 54 -16.62 -6.72 -21.43
C ALA A 54 -16.81 -6.15 -22.85
N LYS A 55 -16.93 -7.03 -23.85
CA LYS A 55 -17.21 -6.64 -25.24
C LYS A 55 -18.56 -5.96 -25.41
N GLY A 56 -19.60 -6.46 -24.72
CA GLY A 56 -20.94 -5.86 -24.72
C GLY A 56 -20.93 -4.43 -24.14
N TRP A 57 -20.31 -4.23 -22.98
CA TRP A 57 -20.16 -2.91 -22.37
C TRP A 57 -19.33 -1.95 -23.22
N MET A 58 -18.28 -2.43 -23.88
CA MET A 58 -17.50 -1.63 -24.83
C MET A 58 -18.31 -1.24 -26.07
N THR A 59 -19.23 -2.09 -26.52
CA THR A 59 -20.12 -1.80 -27.65
C THR A 59 -21.13 -0.70 -27.27
N LEU A 60 -21.74 -0.79 -26.08
CA LEU A 60 -22.59 0.27 -25.54
C LEU A 60 -21.84 1.60 -25.41
N LEU A 61 -20.63 1.56 -24.87
CA LEU A 61 -19.79 2.75 -24.73
C LEU A 61 -19.47 3.37 -26.10
N LYS A 62 -19.04 2.56 -27.08
CA LYS A 62 -18.75 3.02 -28.45
C LYS A 62 -19.97 3.69 -29.09
N SER A 63 -21.15 3.07 -28.96
CA SER A 63 -22.41 3.63 -29.45
C SER A 63 -22.71 4.99 -28.83
N LYS A 64 -22.62 5.09 -27.50
CA LYS A 64 -22.85 6.36 -26.77
C LYS A 64 -21.86 7.45 -27.14
N VAL A 65 -20.60 7.10 -27.44
CA VAL A 65 -19.59 8.05 -27.91
C VAL A 65 -19.88 8.57 -29.30
N GLN A 66 -20.41 7.72 -30.19
CA GLN A 66 -20.85 8.15 -31.53
C GLN A 66 -22.04 9.10 -31.46
N GLU A 67 -23.01 8.83 -30.58
CA GLU A 67 -24.15 9.71 -30.30
C GLU A 67 -23.67 11.11 -29.85
N ILE A 68 -22.79 11.16 -28.83
CA ILE A 68 -22.20 12.42 -28.35
C ILE A 68 -21.47 13.17 -29.48
N SER A 69 -20.65 12.47 -30.27
CA SER A 69 -19.90 13.11 -31.36
C SER A 69 -20.82 13.69 -32.44
N GLY A 70 -21.97 13.06 -32.70
CA GLY A 70 -22.97 13.58 -33.63
C GLY A 70 -23.61 14.86 -33.10
N GLU A 71 -24.02 14.87 -31.83
CA GLU A 71 -24.65 16.05 -31.22
C GLU A 71 -23.69 17.22 -31.03
N GLU A 72 -22.43 16.97 -30.68
CA GLU A 72 -21.41 18.02 -30.62
C GLU A 72 -21.18 18.68 -31.97
N LEU A 73 -21.21 17.89 -33.05
CA LEU A 73 -21.07 18.41 -34.41
C LEU A 73 -22.23 19.36 -34.74
N VAL A 74 -23.46 18.96 -34.43
CA VAL A 74 -24.68 19.78 -34.61
C VAL A 74 -24.61 21.05 -33.76
N ALA A 75 -24.23 20.95 -32.48
CA ALA A 75 -24.07 22.11 -31.61
C ALA A 75 -23.00 23.08 -32.13
N LYS A 76 -21.91 22.56 -32.72
CA LYS A 76 -20.86 23.36 -33.35
C LYS A 76 -21.33 24.02 -34.64
N HIS A 77 -22.13 23.34 -35.45
CA HIS A 77 -22.73 23.94 -36.65
C HIS A 77 -23.71 25.06 -36.29
N LYS A 78 -24.56 24.84 -35.28
CA LYS A 78 -25.46 25.89 -34.75
C LYS A 78 -24.70 27.08 -34.17
N LYS A 79 -23.55 26.87 -33.52
CA LYS A 79 -22.67 27.97 -33.12
C LYS A 79 -22.23 28.83 -34.31
N THR A 80 -21.80 28.20 -35.40
CA THR A 80 -21.34 28.94 -36.59
C THR A 80 -22.48 29.69 -37.27
N GLU A 81 -23.66 29.08 -37.38
CA GLU A 81 -24.87 29.75 -37.89
C GLU A 81 -25.25 30.95 -37.01
N MET A 82 -25.29 30.78 -35.68
CA MET A 82 -25.59 31.88 -34.75
C MET A 82 -24.63 33.04 -34.91
N LYS A 83 -23.32 32.76 -35.00
CA LYS A 83 -22.31 33.81 -35.14
C LYS A 83 -22.51 34.60 -36.44
N ALA A 84 -22.86 33.93 -37.54
CA ALA A 84 -23.15 34.59 -38.81
C ALA A 84 -24.44 35.44 -38.74
N VAL A 85 -25.47 34.98 -38.03
CA VAL A 85 -26.70 35.76 -37.82
C VAL A 85 -26.46 36.98 -36.91
N GLU A 86 -25.63 36.83 -35.88
CA GLU A 86 -25.24 37.91 -34.95
C GLU A 86 -24.40 38.97 -35.66
N GLU A 87 -23.40 38.57 -36.45
CA GLU A 87 -22.61 39.49 -37.29
C GLU A 87 -23.48 40.24 -38.31
N ALA A 88 -24.50 39.59 -38.86
CA ALA A 88 -25.46 40.23 -39.76
C ALA A 88 -26.45 41.15 -39.02
N LEU A 89 -26.80 40.84 -37.77
CA LEU A 89 -27.62 41.70 -36.92
C LEU A 89 -26.90 42.99 -36.55
N ASP A 90 -25.62 42.89 -36.16
CA ASP A 90 -24.76 44.05 -35.88
C ASP A 90 -24.69 44.96 -37.12
N ALA A 91 -24.49 44.39 -38.31
CA ALA A 91 -24.48 45.14 -39.57
C ALA A 91 -25.84 45.79 -39.91
N LEU A 92 -26.97 45.16 -39.56
CA LEU A 92 -28.31 45.74 -39.72
C LEU A 92 -28.57 46.87 -38.72
N GLU A 93 -28.06 46.76 -37.50
CA GLU A 93 -28.16 47.80 -36.47
C GLU A 93 -27.31 49.02 -36.83
N ASP A 94 -26.06 48.82 -37.26
CA ASP A 94 -25.18 49.86 -37.78
C ASP A 94 -25.82 50.60 -38.98
N ALA A 95 -26.43 49.86 -39.91
CA ALA A 95 -27.11 50.46 -41.05
C ALA A 95 -28.38 51.22 -40.66
N LYS A 96 -29.11 50.74 -39.65
CA LYS A 96 -30.28 51.44 -39.10
C LYS A 96 -29.87 52.75 -38.43
N GLU A 97 -28.79 52.75 -37.64
CA GLU A 97 -28.25 53.97 -37.03
C GLU A 97 -27.81 54.98 -38.10
N ALA A 98 -27.13 54.52 -39.16
CA ALA A 98 -26.73 55.35 -40.29
C ALA A 98 -27.92 55.95 -41.09
N MET A 99 -29.07 55.25 -41.12
CA MET A 99 -30.30 55.75 -41.74
C MET A 99 -31.13 56.66 -40.81
N GLU A 100 -31.01 56.51 -39.49
CA GLU A 100 -31.64 57.38 -38.49
C GLU A 100 -30.90 58.71 -38.29
N GLU A 101 -29.60 58.80 -38.65
CA GLU A 101 -28.85 60.06 -38.74
C GLU A 101 -29.32 60.95 -39.91
N VAL A 102 -30.57 61.41 -39.85
CA VAL A 102 -31.03 62.59 -40.59
C VAL A 102 -30.48 63.81 -39.83
N PRO A 103 -29.62 64.65 -40.43
CA PRO A 103 -29.09 65.81 -39.72
C PRO A 103 -30.24 66.80 -39.45
N GLU A 104 -30.70 66.86 -38.21
CA GLU A 104 -31.40 68.03 -37.69
C GLU A 104 -30.41 69.21 -37.73
N ALA A 105 -30.49 69.94 -38.84
CA ALA A 105 -29.99 71.29 -39.09
C ALA A 105 -29.14 71.95 -37.99
N THR A 106 -27.83 72.01 -38.21
CA THR A 106 -27.08 73.25 -37.91
C THR A 106 -26.17 73.61 -39.09
N LYS A 107 -26.27 74.89 -39.49
CA LYS A 107 -25.63 75.47 -40.67
C LYS A 107 -24.10 75.43 -40.57
N GLY A 108 -23.45 74.85 -41.59
CA GLY A 108 -22.05 75.13 -41.92
C GLY A 108 -21.26 73.91 -42.35
N GLU A 109 -21.15 73.71 -43.67
CA GLU A 109 -20.14 72.90 -44.36
C GLU A 109 -20.02 71.40 -44.01
N SER A 110 -20.97 70.60 -44.48
CA SER A 110 -20.72 69.46 -45.39
C SER A 110 -22.07 68.83 -45.77
N GLU A 111 -22.32 68.64 -47.07
CA GLU A 111 -23.45 67.86 -47.59
C GLU A 111 -23.42 66.43 -47.00
N PRO A 112 -24.56 65.78 -46.68
CA PRO A 112 -24.57 64.34 -46.48
C PRO A 112 -24.34 63.73 -47.87
N THR A 113 -23.15 63.19 -48.10
CA THR A 113 -22.82 62.54 -49.37
C THR A 113 -23.73 61.34 -49.57
N ALA A 114 -24.37 61.23 -50.74
CA ALA A 114 -25.09 60.03 -51.20
C ALA A 114 -24.29 58.72 -51.01
N ALA A 115 -22.96 58.82 -50.86
CA ALA A 115 -22.06 57.73 -50.48
C ALA A 115 -22.41 57.04 -49.15
N SER A 116 -22.90 57.76 -48.12
CA SER A 116 -23.23 57.14 -46.81
C SER A 116 -24.54 56.36 -46.84
N GLN A 117 -25.48 56.76 -47.71
CA GLN A 117 -26.72 56.00 -47.94
C GLN A 117 -26.47 54.76 -48.81
N GLU A 118 -25.63 54.88 -49.84
CA GLU A 118 -25.24 53.75 -50.69
C GLU A 118 -24.43 52.70 -49.89
N GLU A 119 -23.55 53.14 -48.98
CA GLU A 119 -22.83 52.26 -48.04
C GLU A 119 -23.77 51.53 -47.08
N ALA A 120 -24.76 52.23 -46.50
CA ALA A 120 -25.77 51.61 -45.63
C ALA A 120 -26.66 50.62 -46.39
N GLU A 121 -27.12 50.96 -47.59
CA GLU A 121 -27.91 50.05 -48.45
C GLU A 121 -27.10 48.80 -48.86
N THR A 122 -25.80 48.96 -49.13
CA THR A 122 -24.91 47.84 -49.45
C THR A 122 -24.69 46.94 -48.24
N ALA A 123 -24.49 47.52 -47.05
CA ALA A 123 -24.36 46.77 -45.80
C ALA A 123 -25.63 45.98 -45.45
N VAL A 124 -26.82 46.56 -45.65
CA VAL A 124 -28.11 45.88 -45.46
C VAL A 124 -28.30 44.74 -46.45
N ALA A 125 -27.96 44.95 -47.72
CA ALA A 125 -28.03 43.92 -48.75
C ALA A 125 -27.05 42.77 -48.46
N GLU A 126 -25.85 43.08 -47.95
CA GLU A 126 -24.84 42.10 -47.55
C GLU A 126 -25.25 41.32 -46.31
N ALA A 127 -25.78 41.98 -45.27
CA ALA A 127 -26.31 41.34 -44.07
C ALA A 127 -27.52 40.44 -44.39
N HIS A 128 -28.44 40.90 -45.24
CA HIS A 128 -29.57 40.08 -45.69
C HIS A 128 -29.09 38.89 -46.54
N LYS A 129 -28.06 39.07 -47.37
CA LYS A 129 -27.42 37.98 -48.12
C LYS A 129 -26.74 36.97 -47.19
N GLN A 130 -26.03 37.41 -46.16
CA GLN A 130 -25.42 36.54 -45.15
C GLN A 130 -26.47 35.73 -44.39
N ILE A 131 -27.55 36.37 -43.92
CA ILE A 131 -28.67 35.67 -43.29
C ILE A 131 -29.30 34.68 -44.26
N LYS A 132 -29.46 35.06 -45.54
CA LYS A 132 -30.02 34.19 -46.58
C LYS A 132 -29.09 33.03 -46.95
N GLU A 133 -27.78 33.19 -46.90
CA GLU A 133 -26.82 32.09 -47.08
C GLU A 133 -26.93 31.09 -45.91
N VAL A 134 -27.01 31.59 -44.67
CA VAL A 134 -27.26 30.77 -43.46
C VAL A 134 -28.63 30.06 -43.52
N MET A 135 -29.59 30.60 -44.27
CA MET A 135 -30.90 29.98 -44.53
C MET A 135 -30.93 29.05 -45.76
N GLY A 136 -30.11 29.34 -46.78
CA GLY A 136 -30.15 28.78 -48.13
C GLY A 136 -29.27 27.54 -48.31
N ASP A 137 -28.34 27.28 -47.40
CA ASP A 137 -27.61 26.00 -47.31
C ASP A 137 -28.55 24.79 -47.02
N GLN A 138 -29.86 25.00 -46.98
CA GLN A 138 -30.87 23.94 -46.85
C GLN A 138 -31.14 23.13 -48.14
N GLU A 139 -30.67 23.54 -49.33
CA GLU A 139 -30.91 22.77 -50.57
C GLU A 139 -29.73 21.89 -51.06
N GLU A 140 -28.49 22.09 -50.60
CA GLU A 140 -27.33 21.27 -51.04
C GLU A 140 -26.80 20.27 -50.00
N THR A 141 -27.36 20.22 -48.78
CA THR A 141 -27.04 19.17 -47.79
C THR A 141 -28.26 18.35 -47.42
N GLU A 142 -28.96 17.81 -48.43
CA GLU A 142 -29.93 16.72 -48.24
C GLU A 142 -29.22 15.35 -48.14
N ASP A 143 -28.07 15.32 -47.47
CA ASP A 143 -27.43 14.09 -47.05
C ASP A 143 -26.68 14.36 -45.74
N VAL A 144 -27.18 13.74 -44.67
CA VAL A 144 -26.55 13.55 -43.36
C VAL A 144 -26.69 14.72 -42.36
N VAL A 145 -27.76 14.64 -41.55
CA VAL A 145 -27.76 14.97 -40.10
C VAL A 145 -28.00 16.44 -39.64
N ASP A 146 -29.02 17.15 -40.13
CA ASP A 146 -29.33 18.48 -39.50
C ASP A 146 -30.80 18.90 -39.30
N SER A 147 -31.78 18.01 -39.49
CA SER A 147 -33.17 18.34 -39.10
C SER A 147 -33.92 17.24 -38.33
N SER A 148 -33.41 16.00 -38.31
CA SER A 148 -34.01 14.92 -37.54
C SER A 148 -33.46 14.86 -36.11
N ILE A 149 -32.15 15.05 -35.91
CA ILE A 149 -31.49 14.92 -34.59
C ILE A 149 -31.91 16.06 -33.66
N ALA A 150 -31.85 17.32 -34.10
CA ALA A 150 -32.33 18.44 -33.29
C ALA A 150 -33.82 18.28 -32.91
N LYS A 151 -34.64 17.75 -33.83
CA LYS A 151 -36.05 17.42 -33.56
C LYS A 151 -36.21 16.33 -32.52
N GLU A 152 -35.44 15.26 -32.63
CA GLU A 152 -35.50 14.11 -31.72
C GLU A 152 -34.97 14.47 -30.32
N VAL A 153 -33.91 15.27 -30.23
CA VAL A 153 -33.38 15.83 -28.98
C VAL A 153 -34.40 16.73 -28.30
N LEU A 154 -35.02 17.63 -29.07
CA LEU A 154 -36.06 18.53 -28.55
C LEU A 154 -37.33 17.76 -28.14
N GLU A 155 -37.75 16.71 -28.88
CA GLU A 155 -38.87 15.86 -28.49
C GLU A 155 -38.58 14.99 -27.25
N LYS A 156 -37.35 14.48 -27.09
CA LYS A 156 -36.93 13.73 -25.88
C LYS A 156 -36.82 14.63 -24.65
N SER A 157 -36.46 15.90 -24.82
CA SER A 157 -36.41 16.87 -23.71
C SER A 157 -37.81 17.18 -23.13
N GLU A 158 -38.88 17.01 -23.91
CA GLU A 158 -40.28 17.22 -23.46
C GLU A 158 -40.73 16.19 -22.41
N THR A 159 -40.14 14.99 -22.40
CA THR A 159 -40.48 13.94 -21.45
C THR A 159 -39.92 14.17 -20.03
N GLU A 160 -38.96 15.09 -19.86
CA GLU A 160 -38.25 15.28 -18.58
C GLU A 160 -38.25 16.73 -18.03
N ALA A 161 -38.78 17.73 -18.76
CA ALA A 161 -38.65 19.15 -18.39
C ALA A 161 -39.79 19.74 -17.52
N ARG A 162 -39.39 20.68 -16.65
CA ARG A 162 -40.22 21.53 -15.77
C ARG A 162 -41.04 22.58 -16.54
N VAL A 163 -42.13 23.01 -15.91
CA VAL A 163 -43.27 23.84 -16.37
C VAL A 163 -42.95 25.26 -16.95
N ASP A 164 -41.70 25.72 -17.01
CA ASP A 164 -41.40 27.16 -17.27
C ASP A 164 -40.58 27.48 -18.54
N SER A 165 -40.24 26.52 -19.41
CA SER A 165 -39.52 26.78 -20.68
C SER A 165 -40.41 26.56 -21.91
N LYS A 166 -40.29 27.40 -22.96
CA LYS A 166 -40.92 27.18 -24.28
C LYS A 166 -40.71 25.73 -24.73
N SER A 167 -41.73 25.10 -25.30
CA SER A 167 -41.62 23.71 -25.78
C SER A 167 -40.65 23.66 -26.97
N GLY A 168 -39.87 22.58 -27.09
CA GLY A 168 -38.96 22.39 -28.22
C GLY A 168 -39.65 22.47 -29.60
N LYS A 169 -40.94 22.13 -29.67
CA LYS A 169 -41.78 22.34 -30.86
C LYS A 169 -42.07 23.82 -31.14
N GLU A 170 -42.27 24.62 -30.10
CA GLU A 170 -42.47 26.07 -30.24
C GLU A 170 -41.19 26.75 -30.74
N ILE A 171 -40.02 26.36 -30.22
CA ILE A 171 -38.73 26.95 -30.64
C ILE A 171 -38.42 26.63 -32.11
N LEU A 172 -38.67 25.38 -32.55
CA LEU A 172 -38.53 24.98 -33.95
C LEU A 172 -39.56 25.67 -34.87
N GLN A 173 -40.75 25.97 -34.35
CA GLN A 173 -41.78 26.69 -35.09
C GLN A 173 -41.45 28.18 -35.20
N ASP A 174 -40.83 28.76 -34.18
CA ASP A 174 -40.33 30.13 -34.17
C ASP A 174 -39.17 30.29 -35.18
N GLU A 175 -38.20 29.35 -35.22
CA GLU A 175 -37.12 29.34 -36.22
C GLU A 175 -37.69 29.23 -37.66
N LYS A 176 -38.66 28.32 -37.88
CA LYS A 176 -39.34 28.17 -39.17
C LYS A 176 -40.21 29.35 -39.56
N SER A 177 -40.76 30.06 -38.59
CA SER A 177 -41.55 31.27 -38.82
C SER A 177 -40.65 32.43 -39.20
N ALA A 178 -39.55 32.63 -38.47
CA ALA A 178 -38.56 33.67 -38.74
C ALA A 178 -37.90 33.49 -40.11
N THR A 179 -37.46 32.27 -40.45
CA THR A 179 -36.91 31.96 -41.78
C THR A 179 -37.91 32.21 -42.91
N LYS A 180 -39.19 31.83 -42.74
CA LYS A 180 -40.25 32.14 -43.73
C LYS A 180 -40.58 33.62 -43.83
N GLN A 181 -40.39 34.39 -42.77
CA GLN A 181 -40.57 35.84 -42.80
C GLN A 181 -39.42 36.50 -43.56
N LEU A 182 -38.18 36.08 -43.29
CA LEU A 182 -36.98 36.55 -44.00
C LEU A 182 -36.98 36.20 -45.50
N ASP A 183 -37.44 35.01 -45.88
CA ASP A 183 -37.46 34.59 -47.30
C ASP A 183 -38.53 35.32 -48.14
N LYS A 184 -39.58 35.84 -47.49
CA LYS A 184 -40.65 36.62 -48.16
C LYS A 184 -40.25 38.08 -48.42
N ILE A 185 -39.15 38.54 -47.85
CA ILE A 185 -38.70 39.93 -47.99
C ILE A 185 -37.84 40.01 -49.25
N ASP A 186 -38.31 40.73 -50.26
CA ASP A 186 -37.57 40.87 -51.53
C ASP A 186 -36.47 41.94 -51.38
N THR A 187 -35.23 41.57 -51.73
CA THR A 187 -34.03 42.43 -51.65
C THR A 187 -34.14 43.78 -52.35
N LYS A 188 -35.12 43.97 -53.24
CA LYS A 188 -35.35 45.23 -53.97
C LYS A 188 -36.20 46.26 -53.21
N GLU A 189 -36.81 45.88 -52.08
CA GLU A 189 -37.68 46.75 -51.27
C GLU A 189 -37.02 47.25 -49.97
N LEU A 190 -35.73 46.98 -49.74
CA LEU A 190 -34.95 47.34 -48.53
C LEU A 190 -34.72 48.87 -48.34
N GLN A 191 -35.45 49.71 -49.08
CA GLN A 191 -35.31 51.17 -49.06
C GLN A 191 -36.24 51.86 -48.03
N ASP A 192 -37.21 51.14 -47.46
CA ASP A 192 -38.16 51.68 -46.48
C ASP A 192 -37.76 51.30 -45.04
N GLN A 193 -37.73 52.29 -44.14
CA GLN A 193 -37.49 52.14 -42.70
C GLN A 193 -38.43 51.09 -42.05
N GLU A 194 -39.65 50.89 -42.58
CA GLU A 194 -40.57 49.85 -42.12
C GLU A 194 -40.12 48.43 -42.52
N THR A 195 -39.51 48.26 -43.68
CA THR A 195 -38.99 46.97 -44.15
C THR A 195 -37.71 46.58 -43.43
N LEU A 196 -36.82 47.55 -43.17
CA LEU A 196 -35.60 47.36 -42.39
C LEU A 196 -35.94 46.85 -40.99
N LYS A 197 -36.90 47.49 -40.32
CA LYS A 197 -37.37 47.07 -38.99
C LYS A 197 -37.93 45.64 -38.99
N LYS A 198 -38.69 45.25 -40.02
CA LYS A 198 -39.21 43.87 -40.15
C LYS A 198 -38.10 42.84 -40.35
N VAL A 199 -37.06 43.17 -41.12
CA VAL A 199 -35.88 42.30 -41.31
C VAL A 199 -35.11 42.16 -40.01
N THR A 200 -34.86 43.27 -39.31
CA THR A 200 -34.17 43.27 -38.00
C THR A 200 -34.97 42.47 -36.98
N ASP A 201 -36.28 42.71 -36.83
CA ASP A 201 -37.14 41.98 -35.88
C ASP A 201 -37.17 40.47 -36.18
N ALA A 202 -37.25 40.08 -37.46
CA ALA A 202 -37.22 38.67 -37.87
C ALA A 202 -35.83 38.02 -37.68
N ALA A 203 -34.74 38.77 -37.90
CA ALA A 203 -33.37 38.32 -37.66
C ALA A 203 -33.09 38.16 -36.16
N VAL A 204 -33.60 39.06 -35.31
CA VAL A 204 -33.52 38.94 -33.84
C VAL A 204 -34.27 37.69 -33.38
N GLN A 205 -35.48 37.46 -33.89
CA GLN A 205 -36.25 36.24 -33.59
C GLN A 205 -35.51 34.96 -34.04
N LEU A 206 -34.81 35.01 -35.17
CA LEU A 206 -33.98 33.91 -35.66
C LEU A 206 -32.77 33.66 -34.76
N ALA A 207 -32.06 34.70 -34.33
CA ALA A 207 -30.92 34.60 -33.42
C ALA A 207 -31.33 34.03 -32.05
N ASP A 208 -32.42 34.53 -31.48
CA ASP A 208 -32.96 34.06 -30.20
C ASP A 208 -33.34 32.58 -30.26
N SER A 209 -34.08 32.15 -31.29
CA SER A 209 -34.47 30.74 -31.46
C SER A 209 -33.26 29.82 -31.66
N LYS A 210 -32.26 30.21 -32.46
CA LYS A 210 -31.01 29.44 -32.62
C LYS A 210 -30.19 29.37 -31.32
N SER A 211 -30.18 30.44 -30.52
CA SER A 211 -29.55 30.47 -29.19
C SER A 211 -30.20 29.50 -28.21
N GLU A 212 -31.53 29.49 -28.14
CA GLU A 212 -32.29 28.55 -27.30
C GLU A 212 -32.07 27.09 -27.74
N ILE A 213 -32.09 26.81 -29.05
CA ILE A 213 -31.78 25.48 -29.62
C ILE A 213 -30.38 25.04 -29.19
N ARG A 214 -29.35 25.88 -29.40
CA ARG A 214 -27.97 25.56 -29.00
C ARG A 214 -27.84 25.29 -27.50
N LYS A 215 -28.51 26.08 -26.66
CA LYS A 215 -28.49 25.89 -25.20
C LYS A 215 -29.09 24.53 -24.80
N SER A 216 -30.22 24.15 -25.40
CA SER A 216 -30.87 22.86 -25.16
C SER A 216 -30.00 21.68 -25.63
N LEU A 217 -29.33 21.80 -26.79
CA LEU A 217 -28.37 20.83 -27.29
C LEU A 217 -27.18 20.65 -26.34
N LEU A 218 -26.61 21.76 -25.84
CA LEU A 218 -25.50 21.70 -24.89
C LEU A 218 -25.91 21.05 -23.56
N GLU A 219 -27.14 21.26 -23.09
CA GLU A 219 -27.66 20.60 -21.90
C GLU A 219 -27.83 19.09 -22.12
N HIS A 220 -28.33 18.68 -23.28
CA HIS A 220 -28.45 17.27 -23.66
C HIS A 220 -27.08 16.58 -23.80
N VAL A 221 -26.13 17.23 -24.47
CA VAL A 221 -24.74 16.75 -24.58
C VAL A 221 -24.12 16.55 -23.19
N ASN A 222 -24.39 17.45 -22.23
CA ASN A 222 -23.93 17.29 -20.85
C ASN A 222 -24.56 16.07 -20.14
N GLN A 223 -25.84 15.78 -20.41
CA GLN A 223 -26.51 14.57 -19.90
C GLN A 223 -25.88 13.31 -20.50
N LEU A 224 -25.64 13.29 -21.81
CA LEU A 224 -24.95 12.18 -22.47
C LEU A 224 -23.52 11.99 -21.93
N TYR A 225 -22.84 13.07 -21.57
CA TYR A 225 -21.54 12.99 -20.91
C TYR A 225 -21.59 12.33 -19.53
N ALA A 226 -22.65 12.60 -18.75
CA ALA A 226 -22.87 11.91 -17.48
C ALA A 226 -23.16 10.42 -17.70
N GLU A 227 -23.99 10.07 -18.68
CA GLU A 227 -24.27 8.68 -19.05
C GLU A 227 -23.00 7.94 -19.50
N ARG A 228 -22.19 8.55 -20.36
CA ARG A 228 -20.89 8.01 -20.82
C ARG A 228 -19.98 7.74 -19.63
N THR A 229 -19.90 8.66 -18.68
CA THR A 229 -19.06 8.50 -17.48
C THR A 229 -19.53 7.31 -16.66
N ALA A 230 -20.85 7.17 -16.46
CA ALA A 230 -21.42 6.04 -15.74
C ALA A 230 -21.24 4.70 -16.49
N LEU A 231 -21.25 4.70 -17.83
CA LEU A 231 -20.92 3.53 -18.65
C LEU A 231 -19.44 3.15 -18.53
N ILE A 232 -18.53 4.13 -18.50
CA ILE A 232 -17.10 3.91 -18.30
C ILE A 232 -16.83 3.23 -16.96
N ASP A 233 -17.47 3.69 -15.88
CA ASP A 233 -17.31 3.09 -14.56
C ASP A 233 -17.75 1.61 -14.53
N ARG A 234 -18.90 1.31 -15.14
CA ARG A 234 -19.41 -0.06 -15.27
C ARG A 234 -18.51 -0.92 -16.15
N ALA A 235 -18.05 -0.40 -17.28
CA ALA A 235 -17.11 -1.09 -18.16
C ALA A 235 -15.80 -1.40 -17.43
N ASN A 236 -15.26 -0.44 -16.68
CA ASN A 236 -14.05 -0.64 -15.86
C ASN A 236 -14.26 -1.74 -14.79
N LEU A 237 -15.43 -1.79 -14.15
CA LEU A 237 -15.76 -2.83 -13.18
C LEU A 237 -15.74 -4.23 -13.81
N VAL A 238 -16.34 -4.37 -15.00
CA VAL A 238 -16.36 -5.64 -15.77
C VAL A 238 -14.95 -6.02 -16.22
N ILE A 239 -14.16 -5.07 -16.71
CA ILE A 239 -12.76 -5.29 -17.12
C ILE A 239 -11.90 -5.71 -15.92
N ASN A 240 -12.08 -5.09 -14.76
CA ASN A 240 -11.36 -5.47 -13.54
C ASN A 240 -11.73 -6.91 -13.10
N ALA A 241 -13.02 -7.26 -13.12
CA ALA A 241 -13.47 -8.62 -12.83
C ALA A 241 -12.91 -9.65 -13.83
N PHE A 242 -12.80 -9.28 -15.11
CA PHE A 242 -12.18 -10.10 -16.15
C PHE A 242 -10.68 -10.30 -15.91
N GLU A 243 -9.97 -9.25 -15.52
CA GLU A 243 -8.54 -9.27 -15.16
C GLU A 243 -8.28 -10.16 -13.93
N GLU A 244 -9.08 -10.04 -12.87
CA GLU A 244 -8.98 -10.87 -11.67
C GLU A 244 -9.16 -12.37 -11.95
N LYS A 245 -9.92 -12.73 -12.98
CA LYS A 245 -10.14 -14.13 -13.41
C LYS A 245 -9.06 -14.63 -14.39
N GLY A 246 -7.94 -13.90 -14.51
CA GLY A 246 -6.75 -14.32 -15.25
C GLY A 246 -6.91 -14.22 -16.78
N ALA A 247 -7.56 -13.15 -17.26
CA ALA A 247 -7.66 -12.84 -18.68
C ALA A 247 -6.30 -12.51 -19.33
N ALA A 248 -6.21 -12.63 -20.66
CA ALA A 248 -5.02 -12.25 -21.41
C ALA A 248 -4.89 -10.71 -21.44
N GLU A 249 -3.66 -10.20 -21.38
CA GLU A 249 -3.39 -8.75 -21.33
C GLU A 249 -3.82 -7.99 -22.60
N GLU A 250 -3.83 -8.65 -23.77
CA GLU A 250 -4.08 -8.02 -25.06
C GLU A 250 -5.46 -7.30 -25.16
N PRO A 251 -6.62 -7.97 -24.96
CA PRO A 251 -7.93 -7.31 -25.02
C PRO A 251 -8.15 -6.27 -23.91
N ILE A 252 -7.62 -6.51 -22.71
CA ILE A 252 -7.74 -5.58 -21.57
C ILE A 252 -7.04 -4.26 -21.89
N THR A 253 -5.84 -4.35 -22.47
CA THR A 253 -5.04 -3.17 -22.82
C THR A 253 -5.74 -2.32 -23.87
N GLU A 254 -6.32 -2.93 -24.90
CA GLU A 254 -7.08 -2.22 -25.94
C GLU A 254 -8.29 -1.48 -25.34
N TYR A 255 -9.06 -2.15 -24.48
CA TYR A 255 -10.22 -1.53 -23.84
C TYR A 255 -9.84 -0.36 -22.93
N ARG A 256 -8.78 -0.50 -22.12
CA ARG A 256 -8.29 0.59 -21.27
C ARG A 256 -7.76 1.77 -22.10
N GLN A 257 -7.11 1.53 -23.22
CA GLN A 257 -6.66 2.59 -24.13
C GLN A 257 -7.84 3.35 -24.74
N TYR A 258 -8.87 2.65 -25.19
CA TYR A 258 -10.08 3.28 -25.71
C TYR A 258 -10.79 4.11 -24.63
N ILE A 259 -11.01 3.54 -23.44
CA ILE A 259 -11.63 4.25 -22.31
C ILE A 259 -10.83 5.51 -21.96
N LYS A 260 -9.49 5.44 -21.97
CA LYS A 260 -8.62 6.59 -21.72
C LYS A 260 -8.75 7.67 -22.80
N ALA A 261 -8.89 7.29 -24.07
CA ALA A 261 -9.07 8.23 -25.18
C ALA A 261 -10.41 8.98 -25.10
N VAL A 262 -11.43 8.34 -24.53
CA VAL A 262 -12.81 8.83 -24.48
C VAL A 262 -13.17 9.53 -23.16
N SER A 263 -12.49 9.20 -22.06
CA SER A 263 -12.74 9.76 -20.71
C SER A 263 -12.23 11.19 -20.54
N GLY A 264 -11.37 11.68 -21.43
CA GLY A 264 -10.87 13.05 -21.37
C GLY A 264 -11.94 14.08 -21.72
N LEU A 265 -12.07 15.13 -20.91
CA LEU A 265 -12.74 16.36 -21.31
C LEU A 265 -11.88 17.02 -22.40
N LYS A 266 -12.29 16.95 -23.67
CA LYS A 266 -11.69 17.80 -24.71
C LYS A 266 -12.18 19.23 -24.45
N VAL A 267 -11.38 20.00 -23.73
CA VAL A 267 -11.64 21.42 -23.51
C VAL A 267 -11.26 22.16 -24.78
N ASP A 268 -12.25 22.50 -25.60
CA ASP A 268 -12.04 23.41 -26.74
C ASP A 268 -11.91 24.83 -26.18
N VAL A 269 -10.65 25.29 -26.04
CA VAL A 269 -10.28 26.56 -25.37
C VAL A 269 -10.83 27.80 -26.10
N SER A 270 -11.43 27.61 -27.28
CA SER A 270 -12.02 28.67 -28.13
C SER A 270 -13.47 29.02 -27.81
N ASP A 271 -14.15 28.31 -26.91
CA ASP A 271 -15.55 28.57 -26.52
C ASP A 271 -15.72 28.64 -25.00
N VAL A 272 -15.66 29.86 -24.46
CA VAL A 272 -15.68 30.13 -23.01
C VAL A 272 -17.03 29.73 -22.41
N ASP A 273 -18.12 29.91 -23.15
CA ASP A 273 -19.48 29.61 -22.68
C ASP A 273 -19.75 28.11 -22.64
N ALA A 274 -19.38 27.38 -23.70
CA ALA A 274 -19.52 25.91 -23.74
C ALA A 274 -18.63 25.23 -22.68
N THR A 275 -17.40 25.73 -22.50
CA THR A 275 -16.49 25.22 -21.46
C THR A 275 -17.05 25.47 -20.06
N SER A 276 -17.63 26.65 -19.81
CA SER A 276 -18.23 26.97 -18.52
C SER A 276 -19.49 26.16 -18.22
N ALA A 277 -20.32 25.89 -19.23
CA ALA A 277 -21.52 25.08 -19.10
C ALA A 277 -21.17 23.61 -18.84
N ALA A 278 -20.20 23.05 -19.57
CA ALA A 278 -19.71 21.70 -19.36
C ALA A 278 -19.07 21.50 -17.97
N LEU A 279 -18.26 22.47 -17.50
CA LEU A 279 -17.70 22.44 -16.15
C LEU A 279 -18.78 22.54 -15.07
N LYS A 280 -19.75 23.45 -15.23
CA LYS A 280 -20.87 23.58 -14.28
C LYS A 280 -21.74 22.32 -14.25
N GLY A 281 -22.06 21.77 -15.42
CA GLY A 281 -22.82 20.53 -15.56
C GLY A 281 -22.09 19.34 -14.93
N TRP A 282 -20.78 19.23 -15.16
CA TRP A 282 -19.95 18.23 -14.53
C TRP A 282 -19.91 18.40 -12.99
N PHE A 283 -19.77 19.63 -12.48
CA PHE A 283 -19.75 19.90 -11.03
C PHE A 283 -21.06 19.56 -10.33
N ILE A 284 -22.20 19.82 -10.97
CA ILE A 284 -23.55 19.60 -10.41
C ILE A 284 -24.04 18.16 -10.65
N SER A 285 -23.45 17.44 -11.61
CA SER A 285 -23.78 16.05 -11.88
C SER A 285 -23.53 15.15 -10.67
N LYS A 286 -24.52 14.29 -10.37
CA LYS A 286 -24.47 13.29 -9.30
C LYS A 286 -23.32 12.30 -9.46
N GLU A 287 -22.95 12.00 -10.70
CA GLU A 287 -21.89 11.03 -11.05
C GLU A 287 -20.54 11.72 -11.36
N GLY A 288 -20.52 13.05 -11.48
CA GLY A 288 -19.33 13.83 -11.79
C GLY A 288 -18.70 14.46 -10.54
N GLY A 289 -18.67 15.80 -10.51
CA GLY A 289 -18.02 16.58 -9.48
C GLY A 289 -18.62 16.44 -8.09
N LEU A 290 -19.92 16.13 -7.95
CA LEU A 290 -20.55 15.93 -6.64
C LEU A 290 -20.04 14.65 -5.96
N ARG A 291 -19.87 13.55 -6.72
CA ARG A 291 -19.28 12.30 -6.23
C ARG A 291 -17.83 12.52 -5.80
N TRP A 292 -17.03 13.16 -6.65
CA TRP A 292 -15.64 13.49 -6.32
C TRP A 292 -15.55 14.40 -5.09
N GLY A 293 -16.41 15.42 -5.00
CA GLY A 293 -16.50 16.31 -3.85
C GLY A 293 -16.82 15.56 -2.54
N LYS A 294 -17.76 14.61 -2.58
CA LYS A 294 -18.07 13.71 -1.45
C LYS A 294 -16.86 12.84 -1.08
N ASN A 295 -16.21 12.19 -2.03
CA ASN A 295 -15.05 11.33 -1.78
C ASN A 295 -13.87 12.12 -1.18
N ILE A 296 -13.63 13.33 -1.69
CA ILE A 296 -12.65 14.27 -1.15
C ILE A 296 -13.03 14.71 0.27
N ALA A 297 -14.30 15.02 0.53
CA ALA A 297 -14.76 15.35 1.88
C ALA A 297 -14.56 14.17 2.85
N ILE A 298 -14.90 12.94 2.44
CA ILE A 298 -14.68 11.72 3.23
C ILE A 298 -13.18 11.52 3.50
N PHE A 299 -12.31 11.74 2.52
CA PHE A 299 -10.85 11.71 2.69
C PHE A 299 -10.40 12.67 3.79
N PHE A 300 -10.77 13.95 3.70
CA PHE A 300 -10.34 14.95 4.68
C PHE A 300 -10.93 14.69 6.07
N VAL A 301 -12.21 14.29 6.15
CA VAL A 301 -12.84 13.92 7.42
C VAL A 301 -12.12 12.73 8.06
N THR A 302 -11.79 11.69 7.27
CA THR A 302 -11.06 10.52 7.76
C THR A 302 -9.68 10.91 8.28
N VAL A 303 -8.91 11.67 7.50
CA VAL A 303 -7.58 12.15 7.92
C VAL A 303 -7.68 13.02 9.18
N LEU A 304 -8.71 13.87 9.28
CA LEU A 304 -8.95 14.71 10.45
C LEU A 304 -9.26 13.87 11.71
N VAL A 305 -10.12 12.86 11.59
CA VAL A 305 -10.43 11.92 12.69
C VAL A 305 -9.17 11.21 13.16
N PHE A 306 -8.37 10.68 12.23
CA PHE A 306 -7.10 10.02 12.56
C PHE A 306 -6.06 10.99 13.11
N TYR A 307 -6.04 12.25 12.67
CA TYR A 307 -5.21 13.29 13.26
C TYR A 307 -5.57 13.52 14.74
N PHE A 308 -6.85 13.71 15.06
CA PHE A 308 -7.30 13.83 16.45
C PHE A 308 -6.98 12.57 17.26
N LEU A 309 -7.22 11.39 16.69
CA LEU A 309 -6.87 10.12 17.32
C LEU A 309 -5.37 10.03 17.61
N SER A 310 -4.51 10.42 16.67
CA SER A 310 -3.06 10.40 16.83
C SER A 310 -2.56 11.30 17.95
N VAL A 311 -3.24 12.45 18.15
CA VAL A 311 -2.94 13.40 19.23
C VAL A 311 -3.40 12.84 20.58
N ILE A 312 -4.59 12.23 20.63
CA ILE A 312 -5.11 11.62 21.87
C ILE A 312 -4.23 10.44 22.28
N VAL A 313 -3.97 9.52 21.37
CA VAL A 313 -3.15 8.32 21.63
C VAL A 313 -1.71 8.70 21.91
N GLY A 314 -1.14 9.68 21.19
CA GLY A 314 0.21 10.19 21.44
C GLY A 314 0.38 10.75 22.84
N ARG A 315 -0.56 11.61 23.27
CA ARG A 315 -0.55 12.16 24.64
C ARG A 315 -0.79 11.09 25.70
N ALA A 316 -1.63 10.11 25.43
CA ALA A 316 -1.85 8.99 26.34
C ALA A 316 -0.57 8.14 26.48
N ALA A 317 0.09 7.84 25.37
CA ALA A 317 1.37 7.12 25.35
C ALA A 317 2.46 7.90 26.09
N GLU A 318 2.60 9.20 25.83
CA GLU A 318 3.57 10.07 26.51
C GLU A 318 3.33 10.11 28.02
N ARG A 319 2.07 10.28 28.47
CA ARG A 319 1.73 10.19 29.90
C ARG A 319 2.03 8.82 30.49
N GLY A 320 1.72 7.74 29.77
CA GLY A 320 1.99 6.38 30.21
C GLY A 320 3.48 6.10 30.39
N PHE A 321 4.31 6.52 29.43
CA PHE A 321 5.76 6.34 29.51
C PHE A 321 6.41 7.24 30.56
N ASN A 322 5.95 8.48 30.72
CA ASN A 322 6.46 9.41 31.73
C ASN A 322 6.00 9.08 33.16
N ALA A 323 4.94 8.28 33.33
CA ALA A 323 4.53 7.77 34.64
C ALA A 323 5.56 6.76 35.22
N SER A 324 6.35 6.12 34.37
CA SER A 324 7.45 5.25 34.79
C SER A 324 8.72 6.07 35.04
N ARG A 325 9.21 6.08 36.30
CA ARG A 325 10.43 6.79 36.70
C ARG A 325 11.73 6.24 36.08
N HIS A 326 11.66 5.09 35.41
CA HIS A 326 12.83 4.39 34.86
C HIS A 326 13.01 4.53 33.35
N THR A 327 12.11 5.24 32.65
CA THR A 327 12.19 5.42 31.19
C THR A 327 12.91 6.72 30.86
N SER A 328 13.86 6.69 29.94
CA SER A 328 14.51 7.90 29.41
C SER A 328 13.47 8.77 28.70
N ALA A 329 13.47 10.08 28.99
CA ALA A 329 12.58 11.04 28.33
C ALA A 329 12.70 11.00 26.80
N LEU A 330 13.91 10.76 26.27
CA LEU A 330 14.15 10.62 24.84
C LEU A 330 13.44 9.40 24.23
N LEU A 331 13.43 8.27 24.95
CA LEU A 331 12.76 7.04 24.49
C LEU A 331 11.25 7.21 24.51
N SER A 332 10.71 7.82 25.58
CA SER A 332 9.28 8.13 25.71
C SER A 332 8.81 9.03 24.56
N ASP A 333 9.54 10.11 24.27
CA ASP A 333 9.23 11.05 23.18
C ASP A 333 9.33 10.38 21.80
N PHE A 334 10.36 9.58 21.57
CA PHE A 334 10.52 8.83 20.32
C PHE A 334 9.36 7.86 20.08
N LEU A 335 9.00 7.04 21.08
CA LEU A 335 7.91 6.06 20.97
C LEU A 335 6.55 6.74 20.80
N ALA A 336 6.26 7.78 21.58
CA ALA A 336 5.00 8.53 21.45
C ALA A 336 4.87 9.16 20.06
N LYS A 337 5.94 9.79 19.55
CA LYS A 337 5.96 10.35 18.19
C LYS A 337 5.85 9.27 17.11
N ALA A 338 6.50 8.12 17.28
CA ALA A 338 6.39 7.00 16.34
C ALA A 338 4.95 6.47 16.25
N ILE A 339 4.28 6.29 17.39
CA ILE A 339 2.88 5.85 17.45
C ILE A 339 1.97 6.89 16.78
N SER A 340 2.08 8.17 17.14
CA SER A 340 1.25 9.23 16.54
C SER A 340 1.44 9.32 15.03
N ARG A 341 2.68 9.29 14.54
CA ARG A 341 2.96 9.33 13.10
C ARG A 341 2.43 8.09 12.39
N GLY A 342 2.55 6.91 13.00
CA GLY A 342 1.98 5.67 12.46
C GLY A 342 0.47 5.74 12.28
N ILE A 343 -0.24 6.31 13.26
CA ILE A 343 -1.70 6.52 13.19
C ILE A 343 -2.07 7.48 12.06
N ILE A 344 -1.31 8.58 11.89
CA ILE A 344 -1.55 9.53 10.79
C ILE A 344 -1.35 8.84 9.44
N VAL A 345 -0.25 8.09 9.26
CA VAL A 345 0.01 7.33 8.02
C VAL A 345 -1.14 6.37 7.73
N LEU A 346 -1.62 5.64 8.73
CA LEU A 346 -2.76 4.74 8.59
C LEU A 346 -4.04 5.50 8.17
N GLY A 347 -4.31 6.65 8.78
CA GLY A 347 -5.44 7.51 8.41
C GLY A 347 -5.37 8.03 6.97
N VAL A 348 -4.18 8.39 6.50
CA VAL A 348 -3.96 8.80 5.10
C VAL A 348 -4.19 7.64 4.14
N LEU A 349 -3.72 6.42 4.46
CA LEU A 349 -3.94 5.24 3.63
C LEU A 349 -5.43 4.89 3.52
N ILE A 350 -6.16 4.91 4.64
CA ILE A 350 -7.60 4.67 4.66
C ILE A 350 -8.33 5.79 3.92
N GLY A 351 -7.89 7.04 4.07
CA GLY A 351 -8.40 8.17 3.30
C GLY A 351 -8.23 7.96 1.80
N LEU A 352 -7.03 7.56 1.34
CA LEU A 352 -6.74 7.34 -0.09
C LEU A 352 -7.65 6.28 -0.71
N ALA A 353 -8.06 5.27 0.05
CA ALA A 353 -9.05 4.29 -0.40
C ALA A 353 -10.43 4.94 -0.69
N ALA A 354 -10.82 5.97 0.07
CA ALA A 354 -12.05 6.73 -0.20
C ALA A 354 -11.97 7.59 -1.47
N LEU A 355 -10.76 7.89 -1.95
CA LEU A 355 -10.54 8.52 -3.26
C LEU A 355 -10.47 7.50 -4.40
N GLU A 356 -10.82 6.23 -4.15
CA GLU A 356 -10.79 5.13 -5.12
C GLU A 356 -9.37 4.90 -5.71
N VAL A 357 -8.34 5.36 -5.00
CA VAL A 357 -6.94 5.14 -5.37
C VAL A 357 -6.55 3.73 -4.98
N ASN A 358 -5.92 2.99 -5.90
CA ASN A 358 -5.37 1.67 -5.59
C ASN A 358 -4.20 1.79 -4.60
N ILE A 359 -4.45 1.46 -3.33
CA ILE A 359 -3.45 1.47 -2.26
C ILE A 359 -2.60 0.18 -2.20
N GLY A 360 -2.88 -0.82 -3.03
CA GLY A 360 -2.18 -2.11 -3.07
C GLY A 360 -0.66 -1.99 -3.20
N PRO A 361 -0.13 -1.21 -4.17
CA PRO A 361 1.31 -0.99 -4.29
C PRO A 361 1.94 -0.35 -3.04
N VAL A 362 1.25 0.59 -2.39
CA VAL A 362 1.74 1.24 -1.17
C VAL A 362 1.76 0.26 0.00
N LEU A 363 0.72 -0.55 0.14
CA LEU A 363 0.66 -1.62 1.15
C LEU A 363 1.75 -2.67 0.91
N ALA A 364 2.07 -3.01 -0.35
CA ALA A 364 3.16 -3.92 -0.67
C ALA A 364 4.51 -3.38 -0.20
N VAL A 365 4.80 -2.09 -0.45
CA VAL A 365 6.04 -1.43 0.02
C VAL A 365 6.09 -1.38 1.56
N ILE A 366 5.00 -0.99 2.22
CA ILE A 366 4.94 -0.95 3.69
C ILE A 366 5.09 -2.36 4.27
N GLY A 367 4.47 -3.37 3.66
CA GLY A 367 4.61 -4.77 4.06
C GLY A 367 6.06 -5.25 3.95
N ALA A 368 6.74 -4.94 2.84
CA ALA A 368 8.15 -5.24 2.65
C ALA A 368 9.04 -4.54 3.69
N LEU A 369 8.81 -3.25 3.95
CA LEU A 369 9.53 -2.50 5.01
C LEU A 369 9.26 -3.09 6.40
N GLY A 370 8.01 -3.44 6.69
CA GLY A 370 7.61 -4.08 7.95
C GLY A 370 8.29 -5.42 8.15
N PHE A 371 8.43 -6.22 7.10
CA PHE A 371 9.19 -7.47 7.11
C PHE A 371 10.68 -7.23 7.44
N VAL A 372 11.33 -6.25 6.79
CA VAL A 372 12.74 -5.91 7.08
C VAL A 372 12.92 -5.49 8.54
N VAL A 373 12.01 -4.66 9.07
CA VAL A 373 12.04 -4.23 10.48
C VAL A 373 11.82 -5.43 11.41
N ALA A 374 10.89 -6.32 11.10
CA ALA A 374 10.64 -7.53 11.88
C ALA A 374 11.86 -8.46 11.91
N PHE A 375 12.55 -8.65 10.78
CA PHE A 375 13.80 -9.40 10.70
C PHE A 375 14.91 -8.75 11.53
N ALA A 376 15.04 -7.42 11.48
CA ALA A 376 16.00 -6.69 12.31
C ALA A 376 15.72 -6.85 13.81
N LEU A 377 14.45 -6.98 14.21
CA LEU A 377 14.02 -7.13 15.61
C LEU A 377 13.90 -8.58 16.07
N GLN A 378 14.13 -9.57 15.20
CA GLN A 378 13.91 -11.00 15.48
C GLN A 378 14.66 -11.46 16.74
N SER A 379 15.93 -11.08 16.90
CA SER A 379 16.74 -11.46 18.06
C SER A 379 16.20 -10.86 19.37
N SER A 380 15.83 -9.57 19.35
CA SER A 380 15.27 -8.87 20.52
C SER A 380 13.94 -9.48 20.96
N LEU A 381 13.08 -9.83 20.00
CA LEU A 381 11.80 -10.50 20.31
C LEU A 381 12.03 -11.92 20.86
N GLY A 382 13.01 -12.65 20.31
CA GLY A 382 13.42 -13.94 20.85
C GLY A 382 13.92 -13.85 22.29
N ASN A 383 14.74 -12.84 22.60
CA ASN A 383 15.19 -12.58 23.97
C ASN A 383 14.03 -12.31 24.93
N PHE A 384 13.07 -11.47 24.51
CA PHE A 384 11.88 -11.17 25.29
C PHE A 384 11.05 -12.43 25.57
N ALA A 385 10.81 -13.26 24.55
CA ALA A 385 10.08 -14.52 24.70
C ALA A 385 10.80 -15.49 25.65
N SER A 386 12.12 -15.67 25.49
CA SER A 386 12.93 -16.49 26.39
C SER A 386 12.92 -15.96 27.82
N GLY A 387 12.95 -14.65 28.03
CA GLY A 387 12.82 -14.05 29.35
C GLY A 387 11.48 -14.40 30.03
N ILE A 388 10.37 -14.33 29.29
CA ILE A 388 9.05 -14.77 29.79
C ILE A 388 9.05 -16.26 30.14
N LEU A 389 9.64 -17.10 29.28
CA LEU A 389 9.69 -18.55 29.52
C LEU A 389 10.53 -18.89 30.76
N ILE A 390 11.67 -18.22 30.98
CA ILE A 390 12.47 -18.38 32.19
C ILE A 390 11.66 -17.96 33.42
N LEU A 391 10.95 -16.83 33.38
CA LEU A 391 10.11 -16.37 34.49
C LEU A 391 8.94 -17.31 34.79
N LEU A 392 8.35 -17.92 33.75
CA LEU A 392 7.19 -18.80 33.87
C LEU A 392 7.56 -20.19 34.39
N TYR A 393 8.60 -20.81 33.81
CA TYR A 393 9.02 -22.16 34.17
C TYR A 393 10.05 -22.21 35.30
N ARG A 394 10.70 -21.07 35.60
CA ARG A 394 11.72 -20.91 36.64
C ARG A 394 12.74 -22.07 36.71
N PRO A 395 13.48 -22.35 35.63
CA PRO A 395 14.59 -23.31 35.70
C PRO A 395 15.71 -22.85 36.67
N PHE A 396 15.78 -21.54 36.94
CA PHE A 396 16.59 -20.90 37.98
C PHE A 396 15.95 -19.58 38.38
N ASP A 397 16.34 -19.02 39.53
CA ASP A 397 15.92 -17.71 40.00
C ASP A 397 17.13 -16.83 40.41
N VAL A 398 16.87 -15.55 40.70
CA VAL A 398 17.89 -14.62 41.20
C VAL A 398 18.45 -15.16 42.52
N GLY A 399 19.77 -15.33 42.58
CA GLY A 399 20.47 -15.92 43.71
C GLY A 399 20.93 -17.36 43.48
N ASP A 400 20.48 -18.04 42.43
CA ASP A 400 20.96 -19.39 42.13
C ASP A 400 22.38 -19.41 41.57
N LEU A 401 23.13 -20.48 41.85
CA LEU A 401 24.41 -20.77 41.21
C LEU A 401 24.15 -21.61 39.95
N VAL A 402 24.39 -21.01 38.80
CA VAL A 402 24.10 -21.63 37.50
C VAL A 402 25.35 -21.70 36.64
N GLU A 403 25.40 -22.71 35.80
CA GLU A 403 26.33 -22.81 34.68
C GLU A 403 25.51 -22.79 33.38
N VAL A 404 25.64 -21.69 32.64
CA VAL A 404 24.90 -21.46 31.39
C VAL A 404 25.84 -20.90 30.35
N SER A 405 25.75 -21.41 29.12
CA SER A 405 26.60 -20.96 28.00
C SER A 405 28.11 -20.94 28.33
N GLY A 406 28.58 -21.90 29.14
CA GLY A 406 29.98 -22.02 29.58
C GLY A 406 30.41 -21.03 30.67
N VAL A 407 29.47 -20.30 31.28
CA VAL A 407 29.74 -19.34 32.37
C VAL A 407 29.13 -19.88 33.66
N LEU A 408 29.98 -20.17 34.66
CA LEU A 408 29.58 -20.52 36.02
C LEU A 408 29.53 -19.25 36.89
N GLY A 409 28.40 -19.02 37.55
CA GLY A 409 28.28 -17.92 38.51
C GLY A 409 26.91 -17.80 39.14
N LYS A 410 26.78 -16.87 40.09
CA LYS A 410 25.53 -16.61 40.81
C LYS A 410 24.67 -15.61 40.03
N VAL A 411 23.40 -15.90 39.83
CA VAL A 411 22.47 -14.98 39.16
C VAL A 411 22.26 -13.76 40.07
N SER A 412 22.65 -12.58 39.58
CA SER A 412 22.58 -11.32 40.35
C SER A 412 21.30 -10.54 40.09
N SER A 413 20.84 -10.51 38.84
CA SER A 413 19.59 -9.88 38.42
C SER A 413 19.20 -10.39 37.04
N MET A 414 17.91 -10.31 36.72
CA MET A 414 17.39 -10.67 35.40
C MET A 414 16.39 -9.61 34.94
N ASN A 415 16.43 -9.29 33.65
CA ASN A 415 15.40 -8.51 32.96
C ASN A 415 14.80 -9.36 31.82
N LEU A 416 13.81 -8.82 31.11
CA LEU A 416 13.12 -9.54 30.03
C LEU A 416 14.04 -9.95 28.87
N LEU A 417 15.17 -9.26 28.65
CA LEU A 417 16.06 -9.49 27.51
C LEU A 417 17.38 -10.21 27.86
N SER A 418 17.84 -10.09 29.11
CA SER A 418 19.14 -10.56 29.55
C SER A 418 19.18 -10.94 31.03
N THR A 419 20.08 -11.86 31.36
CA THR A 419 20.40 -12.28 32.72
C THR A 419 21.83 -11.84 33.08
N HIS A 420 22.01 -11.32 34.29
CA HIS A 420 23.29 -10.86 34.81
C HIS A 420 23.83 -11.90 35.79
N ILE A 421 24.98 -12.48 35.47
CA ILE A 421 25.64 -13.51 36.27
C ILE A 421 26.90 -12.92 36.88
N LYS A 422 27.08 -13.12 38.18
CA LYS A 422 28.26 -12.73 38.92
C LYS A 422 29.16 -13.94 39.10
N THR A 423 30.33 -13.93 38.48
CA THR A 423 31.29 -15.05 38.57
C THR A 423 31.93 -15.10 39.97
N PRO A 424 32.52 -16.24 40.39
CA PRO A 424 33.20 -16.36 41.68
C PRO A 424 34.32 -15.33 41.88
N ASP A 425 34.99 -14.94 40.81
CA ASP A 425 36.00 -13.90 40.70
C ASP A 425 35.42 -12.47 40.53
N ASN A 426 34.16 -12.28 40.91
CA ASN A 426 33.47 -10.98 41.04
C ASN A 426 33.27 -10.20 39.72
N LYS A 427 33.28 -10.88 38.57
CA LYS A 427 32.96 -10.26 37.26
C LYS A 427 31.46 -10.31 37.00
N SER A 428 30.90 -9.26 36.40
CA SER A 428 29.51 -9.22 35.94
C SER A 428 29.45 -9.59 34.46
N VAL A 429 28.87 -10.76 34.16
CA VAL A 429 28.66 -11.26 32.81
C VAL A 429 27.19 -11.10 32.45
N ILE A 430 26.90 -10.47 31.31
CA ILE A 430 25.53 -10.27 30.83
C ILE A 430 25.32 -11.22 29.66
N ILE A 431 24.34 -12.12 29.80
CA ILE A 431 24.00 -13.11 28.78
C ILE A 431 22.57 -12.86 28.31
N SER A 432 22.37 -12.85 27.00
CA SER A 432 21.04 -12.71 26.40
C SER A 432 20.15 -13.91 26.78
N ASN A 433 18.88 -13.66 27.11
CA ASN A 433 17.98 -14.72 27.57
C ASN A 433 17.74 -15.81 26.50
N ASN A 434 17.77 -15.45 25.22
CA ASN A 434 17.66 -16.41 24.13
C ASN A 434 18.83 -17.41 24.14
N ALA A 435 20.06 -16.93 24.35
CA ALA A 435 21.23 -17.80 24.46
C ALA A 435 21.16 -18.73 25.68
N ILE A 436 20.56 -18.30 26.80
CA ILE A 436 20.39 -19.18 27.96
C ILE A 436 19.36 -20.27 27.66
N TRP A 437 18.18 -19.88 27.15
CA TRP A 437 17.09 -20.80 26.89
C TRP A 437 17.39 -21.80 25.77
N GLY A 438 18.18 -21.40 24.77
CA GLY A 438 18.60 -22.24 23.66
C GLY A 438 19.74 -23.22 23.99
N ASN A 439 20.32 -23.16 25.19
CA ASN A 439 21.43 -24.02 25.61
C ASN A 439 21.08 -24.84 26.86
N VAL A 440 21.98 -25.74 27.25
CA VAL A 440 21.86 -26.50 28.51
C VAL A 440 21.99 -25.55 29.69
N ILE A 441 21.06 -25.68 30.64
CA ILE A 441 21.02 -24.93 31.90
C ILE A 441 21.33 -25.89 33.04
N THR A 442 22.47 -25.71 33.70
CA THR A 442 22.83 -26.48 34.89
C THR A 442 22.64 -25.60 36.12
N ASN A 443 21.62 -25.89 36.93
CA ASN A 443 21.39 -25.19 38.20
C ASN A 443 21.96 -26.02 39.35
N ALA A 444 23.06 -25.55 39.94
CA ALA A 444 23.75 -26.23 41.02
C ALA A 444 23.06 -26.06 42.39
N THR A 445 22.11 -25.14 42.52
CA THR A 445 21.33 -24.86 43.74
C THR A 445 19.87 -25.32 43.66
N ALA A 446 19.40 -25.79 42.49
CA ALA A 446 18.02 -26.27 42.31
C ALA A 446 17.64 -27.42 43.26
N THR A 447 18.61 -28.27 43.62
CA THR A 447 18.41 -29.38 44.56
C THR A 447 19.12 -29.12 45.88
N ASN A 448 18.40 -29.33 46.99
CA ASN A 448 18.94 -29.11 48.34
C ASN A 448 20.13 -30.02 48.70
N LYS A 449 20.23 -31.20 48.10
CA LYS A 449 21.32 -32.15 48.33
C LYS A 449 22.25 -32.17 47.11
N ARG A 450 23.57 -32.06 47.34
CA ARG A 450 24.60 -32.11 46.30
C ARG A 450 25.69 -33.09 46.70
N ARG A 451 26.21 -33.85 45.74
CA ARG A 451 27.34 -34.76 45.94
C ARG A 451 28.66 -34.03 45.70
N VAL A 452 29.64 -34.24 46.57
CA VAL A 452 31.01 -33.77 46.39
C VAL A 452 31.85 -34.95 45.90
N ASP A 453 32.45 -34.85 44.73
CA ASP A 453 33.28 -35.93 44.20
C ASP A 453 34.76 -35.63 44.46
N MET A 454 35.39 -36.43 45.32
CA MET A 454 36.80 -36.34 45.68
C MET A 454 37.52 -37.64 45.33
N VAL A 455 38.82 -37.54 45.04
CA VAL A 455 39.69 -38.69 44.76
C VAL A 455 40.93 -38.61 45.64
N PHE A 456 41.24 -39.69 46.34
CA PHE A 456 42.41 -39.79 47.21
C PHE A 456 43.22 -41.03 46.82
N GLY A 457 44.51 -40.86 46.54
CA GLY A 457 45.42 -41.94 46.17
C GLY A 457 46.28 -42.38 47.35
N ILE A 458 46.43 -43.69 47.52
CA ILE A 458 47.38 -44.31 48.46
C ILE A 458 48.47 -45.07 47.72
N GLY A 459 49.57 -45.41 48.39
CA GLY A 459 50.63 -46.23 47.82
C GLY A 459 50.17 -47.68 47.60
N TYR A 460 50.77 -48.36 46.62
CA TYR A 460 50.44 -49.77 46.30
C TYR A 460 50.74 -50.76 47.44
N GLN A 461 51.59 -50.37 48.39
CA GLN A 461 51.95 -51.20 49.54
C GLN A 461 51.07 -50.91 50.77
N ASP A 462 50.23 -49.89 50.72
CA ASP A 462 49.37 -49.49 51.84
C ASP A 462 48.14 -50.42 51.96
N ASP A 463 47.62 -50.54 53.18
CA ASP A 463 46.40 -51.31 53.44
C ASP A 463 45.16 -50.56 52.94
N VAL A 464 44.61 -51.04 51.83
CA VAL A 464 43.37 -50.58 51.19
C VAL A 464 42.19 -50.55 52.16
N GLY A 465 42.04 -51.59 53.00
CA GLY A 465 40.95 -51.68 53.95
C GLY A 465 41.09 -50.67 55.09
N LYS A 466 42.32 -50.43 55.57
CA LYS A 466 42.61 -49.40 56.57
C LYS A 466 42.31 -48.00 56.02
N ALA A 467 42.80 -47.68 54.82
CA ALA A 467 42.56 -46.40 54.16
C ALA A 467 41.06 -46.10 53.97
N GLN A 468 40.30 -47.10 53.52
CA GLN A 468 38.85 -46.97 53.34
C GLN A 468 38.14 -46.63 54.66
N ARG A 469 38.44 -47.37 55.74
CA ARG A 469 37.81 -47.14 57.06
C ARG A 469 38.08 -45.73 57.58
N ILE A 470 39.32 -45.24 57.44
CA ILE A 470 39.68 -43.87 57.86
C ILE A 470 38.83 -42.84 57.13
N MET A 471 38.69 -42.97 55.81
CA MET A 471 37.86 -42.07 55.02
C MET A 471 36.39 -42.16 55.41
N GLU A 472 35.85 -43.36 55.61
CA GLU A 472 34.47 -43.58 56.09
C GLU A 472 34.24 -42.96 57.49
N ASP A 473 35.22 -43.07 58.40
CA ASP A 473 35.19 -42.47 59.73
C ASP A 473 35.22 -40.93 59.67
N ILE A 474 36.04 -40.36 58.78
CA ILE A 474 36.08 -38.90 58.54
C ILE A 474 34.72 -38.41 58.04
N LEU A 475 34.13 -39.09 57.06
CA LEU A 475 32.83 -38.70 56.51
C LEU A 475 31.69 -38.85 57.52
N SER A 476 31.70 -39.91 58.33
CA SER A 476 30.64 -40.16 59.31
C SER A 476 30.71 -39.22 60.52
N SER A 477 31.89 -38.69 60.84
CA SER A 477 32.10 -37.71 61.92
C SER A 477 31.91 -36.25 61.49
N HIS A 478 31.93 -35.96 60.19
CA HIS A 478 31.79 -34.60 59.67
C HIS A 478 30.35 -34.07 59.76
N GLU A 479 30.13 -32.99 60.51
CA GLU A 479 28.78 -32.48 60.85
C GLU A 479 27.92 -32.11 59.63
N LEU A 480 28.56 -31.59 58.57
CA LEU A 480 27.88 -31.13 57.35
C LEU A 480 27.61 -32.23 56.31
N VAL A 481 28.11 -33.45 56.53
CA VAL A 481 27.88 -34.60 55.64
C VAL A 481 26.54 -35.26 55.98
N LEU A 482 25.70 -35.44 54.96
CA LEU A 482 24.41 -36.09 55.09
C LEU A 482 24.58 -37.61 55.19
N LYS A 483 23.81 -38.22 56.08
CA LYS A 483 23.74 -39.69 56.23
C LYS A 483 22.86 -40.36 55.17
N ASP A 484 21.91 -39.60 54.62
CA ASP A 484 21.02 -40.05 53.54
C ASP A 484 21.02 -38.99 52.40
N PRO A 485 21.46 -39.33 51.18
CA PRO A 485 22.02 -40.63 50.78
C PRO A 485 23.37 -40.93 51.45
N GLU A 486 23.68 -42.21 51.60
CA GLU A 486 24.92 -42.65 52.25
C GLU A 486 26.16 -42.18 51.46
N PRO A 487 27.19 -41.62 52.13
CA PRO A 487 28.47 -41.33 51.51
C PRO A 487 29.13 -42.59 50.94
N VAL A 488 29.70 -42.49 49.73
CA VAL A 488 30.37 -43.63 49.10
C VAL A 488 31.88 -43.46 49.15
N VAL A 489 32.57 -44.38 49.80
CA VAL A 489 34.03 -44.51 49.73
C VAL A 489 34.37 -45.87 49.13
N ARG A 490 34.96 -45.90 47.94
CA ARG A 490 35.31 -47.15 47.26
C ARG A 490 36.62 -47.04 46.52
N LEU A 491 37.34 -48.14 46.46
CA LEU A 491 38.47 -48.27 45.54
C LEU A 491 37.95 -48.12 44.10
N HIS A 492 38.51 -47.15 43.36
CA HIS A 492 38.03 -46.76 42.05
C HIS A 492 38.95 -47.19 40.92
N GLU A 493 40.26 -47.05 41.12
CA GLU A 493 41.25 -47.16 40.05
C GLU A 493 42.63 -47.57 40.62
N LEU A 494 43.36 -48.40 39.88
CA LEU A 494 44.77 -48.70 40.10
C LEU A 494 45.59 -47.92 39.06
N ALA A 495 46.07 -46.72 39.42
CA ALA A 495 46.74 -45.77 38.54
C ALA A 495 48.27 -45.94 38.54
N ASP A 496 48.98 -45.29 37.61
CA ASP A 496 50.42 -45.48 37.35
C ASP A 496 51.35 -45.45 38.58
N SER A 497 50.99 -44.71 39.63
CA SER A 497 51.78 -44.60 40.86
C SER A 497 50.95 -44.64 42.14
N SER A 498 49.64 -44.86 42.05
CA SER A 498 48.72 -44.80 43.19
C SER A 498 47.50 -45.71 43.05
N VAL A 499 46.97 -46.12 44.19
CA VAL A 499 45.71 -46.84 44.32
C VAL A 499 44.65 -45.79 44.71
N ASN A 500 43.76 -45.44 43.78
CA ASN A 500 42.84 -44.31 43.90
C ASN A 500 41.48 -44.73 44.46
N PHE A 501 41.05 -44.07 45.52
CA PHE A 501 39.71 -44.14 46.07
C PHE A 501 38.86 -42.97 45.59
N VAL A 502 37.59 -43.25 45.27
CA VAL A 502 36.57 -42.20 45.20
C VAL A 502 35.94 -42.03 46.57
N CYS A 503 35.80 -40.77 46.99
CA CYS A 503 35.15 -40.35 48.21
C CYS A 503 34.02 -39.37 47.84
N ARG A 504 32.77 -39.79 48.02
CA ARG A 504 31.58 -39.10 47.50
C ARG A 504 30.53 -38.84 48.58
N PRO A 505 30.75 -37.89 49.50
CA PRO A 505 29.72 -37.47 50.45
C PRO A 505 28.61 -36.66 49.77
N TRP A 506 27.42 -36.77 50.35
CA TRP A 506 26.29 -35.89 50.05
C TRP A 506 26.18 -34.80 51.11
N ILE A 507 25.86 -33.59 50.70
CA ILE A 507 25.83 -32.41 51.56
C ILE A 507 24.68 -31.49 51.15
N ARG A 508 24.44 -30.41 51.92
CA ARG A 508 23.65 -29.28 51.41
C ARG A 508 24.43 -28.49 50.39
N ALA A 509 23.77 -28.03 49.31
CA ALA A 509 24.43 -27.34 48.19
C ALA A 509 25.25 -26.11 48.61
N GLU A 510 24.82 -25.40 49.67
CA GLU A 510 25.48 -24.22 50.23
C GLU A 510 26.85 -24.53 50.85
N ASN A 511 27.03 -25.74 51.40
CA ASN A 511 28.21 -26.14 52.17
C ASN A 511 29.29 -26.82 51.29
N TYR A 512 29.17 -26.70 49.96
CA TYR A 512 29.99 -27.47 49.02
C TYR A 512 31.49 -27.30 49.21
N TRP A 513 31.93 -26.05 49.28
CA TRP A 513 33.35 -25.75 49.38
C TRP A 513 33.91 -26.04 50.77
N ASP A 514 33.13 -25.77 51.82
CA ASP A 514 33.53 -26.04 53.20
C ASP A 514 33.82 -27.53 53.40
N VAL A 515 32.88 -28.41 53.02
CA VAL A 515 33.08 -29.86 53.14
C VAL A 515 34.21 -30.36 52.25
N TYR A 516 34.32 -29.85 51.02
CA TYR A 516 35.40 -30.24 50.12
C TYR A 516 36.77 -29.97 50.74
N TRP A 517 36.99 -28.78 51.31
CA TRP A 517 38.27 -28.41 51.92
C TRP A 517 38.52 -29.10 53.26
N ASP A 518 37.49 -29.20 54.10
CA ASP A 518 37.59 -29.81 55.43
C ASP A 518 37.90 -31.31 55.34
N VAL A 519 37.17 -32.06 54.48
CA VAL A 519 37.43 -33.49 54.27
C VAL A 519 38.80 -33.70 53.63
N THR A 520 39.18 -32.90 52.64
CA THR A 520 40.51 -33.01 52.01
C THR A 520 41.64 -32.83 53.02
N ARG A 521 41.53 -31.84 53.91
CA ARG A 521 42.49 -31.62 54.99
C ARG A 521 42.50 -32.78 55.98
N ALA A 522 41.33 -33.19 56.46
CA ALA A 522 41.20 -34.25 57.44
C ALA A 522 41.77 -35.59 56.93
N VAL A 523 41.55 -35.92 55.65
CA VAL A 523 42.13 -37.12 55.02
C VAL A 523 43.66 -37.03 55.03
N LYS A 524 44.24 -35.89 54.65
CA LYS A 524 45.70 -35.72 54.64
C LYS A 524 46.29 -35.91 56.04
N GLU A 525 45.73 -35.22 57.04
CA GLU A 525 46.24 -35.26 58.42
C GLU A 525 46.10 -36.66 59.04
N ARG A 526 44.99 -37.36 58.76
CA ARG A 526 44.76 -38.72 59.25
C ARG A 526 45.62 -39.76 58.55
N PHE A 527 45.83 -39.64 57.25
CA PHE A 527 46.73 -40.55 56.53
C PHE A 527 48.17 -40.43 57.05
N ASP A 528 48.64 -39.22 57.33
CA ASP A 528 49.97 -39.02 57.94
C ASP A 528 50.08 -39.64 59.34
N ALA A 529 49.07 -39.41 60.19
CA ALA A 529 49.06 -39.94 61.56
C ALA A 529 48.96 -41.47 61.62
N GLU A 530 48.36 -42.08 60.60
CA GLU A 530 48.14 -43.52 60.51
C GLU A 530 49.11 -44.22 59.54
N GLU A 531 50.18 -43.53 59.13
CA GLU A 531 51.26 -44.05 58.28
C GLU A 531 50.78 -44.59 56.92
N ILE A 532 49.73 -43.99 56.34
CA ILE A 532 49.29 -44.26 54.96
C ILE A 532 50.03 -43.33 54.02
N SER A 533 50.73 -43.90 53.05
CA SER A 533 51.52 -43.12 52.12
C SER A 533 50.65 -42.44 51.05
N ILE A 534 50.94 -41.17 50.77
CA ILE A 534 50.44 -40.48 49.58
C ILE A 534 51.59 -40.47 48.57
N PRO A 535 51.55 -41.33 47.53
CA PRO A 535 52.72 -41.59 46.71
C PRO A 535 53.05 -40.40 45.81
N PHE A 536 54.34 -40.08 45.72
CA PHE A 536 54.85 -39.28 44.62
C PHE A 536 54.86 -40.11 43.32
N PRO A 537 54.86 -39.48 42.14
CA PRO A 537 55.04 -40.17 40.87
C PRO A 537 56.27 -41.08 40.91
N GLN A 538 56.06 -42.38 40.71
CA GLN A 538 57.10 -43.40 40.70
C GLN A 538 57.60 -43.60 39.27
N ARG A 539 58.91 -43.77 39.10
CA ARG A 539 59.51 -44.10 37.81
C ARG A 539 60.55 -45.19 37.99
N ASP A 540 60.37 -46.30 37.29
CA ASP A 540 61.41 -47.30 37.16
C ASP A 540 62.47 -46.82 36.17
N VAL A 541 63.75 -46.92 36.54
CA VAL A 541 64.89 -46.45 35.75
C VAL A 541 65.90 -47.58 35.60
N HIS A 542 66.00 -48.11 34.39
CA HIS A 542 67.03 -49.08 34.03
C HIS A 542 68.28 -48.33 33.52
N LEU A 543 69.34 -48.27 34.32
CA LEU A 543 70.62 -47.66 33.96
C LEU A 543 71.50 -48.65 33.19
N PHE A 544 71.66 -48.43 31.89
CA PHE A 544 72.63 -49.16 31.08
C PHE A 544 73.95 -48.38 31.05
N THR A 545 75.00 -48.91 31.68
CA THR A 545 76.34 -48.33 31.62
C THR A 545 77.04 -48.85 30.37
N GLU A 546 77.21 -48.01 29.35
CA GLU A 546 77.97 -48.35 28.16
C GLU A 546 79.47 -48.34 28.52
N GLN A 547 80.09 -49.51 28.66
CA GLN A 547 81.54 -49.60 28.79
C GLN A 547 82.16 -49.22 27.45
N THR A 548 82.64 -47.99 27.31
CA THR A 548 83.53 -47.62 26.20
C THR A 548 84.80 -48.44 26.34
N ALA A 549 84.91 -49.53 25.58
CA ALA A 549 86.15 -50.29 25.47
C ALA A 549 87.27 -49.32 25.06
N GLY A 550 88.30 -49.22 25.92
CA GLY A 550 89.42 -48.32 25.71
C GLY A 550 90.00 -48.49 24.32
N THR A 551 90.27 -47.37 23.66
CA THR A 551 91.00 -47.29 22.39
C THR A 551 92.32 -48.03 22.54
N GLU A 552 92.38 -49.24 22.00
CA GLU A 552 93.61 -50.02 21.88
C GLU A 552 94.50 -49.29 20.86
N ILE A 553 95.47 -48.51 21.36
CA ILE A 553 96.48 -47.85 20.54
C ILE A 553 97.35 -48.97 19.94
N LEU A 554 97.10 -49.33 18.69
CA LEU A 554 97.96 -50.24 17.93
C LEU A 554 99.37 -49.63 17.83
N PRO A 555 100.45 -50.36 18.21
CA PRO A 555 101.81 -49.84 18.04
C PRO A 555 102.19 -49.77 16.56
N ASP A 556 102.76 -48.63 16.20
CA ASP A 556 103.24 -48.30 14.85
C ASP A 556 104.29 -49.32 14.38
N LYS A 557 103.96 -50.10 13.35
CA LYS A 557 104.89 -51.01 12.67
C LYS A 557 105.79 -50.21 11.74
N ASN A 558 106.67 -49.38 12.31
CA ASN A 558 107.81 -48.78 11.62
C ASN A 558 108.86 -48.30 12.63
N SER A 559 109.53 -49.25 13.30
CA SER A 559 110.86 -48.99 13.85
C SER A 559 111.74 -50.23 13.77
N SER A 560 112.70 -50.15 12.84
CA SER A 560 113.91 -50.97 12.63
C SER A 560 113.74 -52.36 12.03
#